data_AF-A0A1G1F9Q1-F1
#
_entry.id   AF-A0A1G1F9Q1-F1
#
_cell.length_a   1.000
_cell.length_b   1.000
_cell.length_c   1.000
_cell.angle_alpha   90.00
_cell.angle_beta   90.00
_cell.angle_gamma   90.00
#
_symmetry.space_group_name_H-M   'P 1'
#
loop_
_entity.id
_entity.type
_entity.pdbx_description
1 polymer ?
#
loop_
_entity_poly.entity_id
_entity_poly.type
_entity_poly.pdbx_seq_one_letter_code
_entity_poly.pdbx_strand_id
1 'polypeptide(L)' 'MKAVKKLLEVEDNKSITIKSLPFKPGSKVEVIVFPSESKQDIFSFMDKTTRRKGIKPMSLKEIEKVVHGIRGVH' A
#
# COMPACT_ATOMS: atom_id res chain seq x y z
N MET A 1 -5.48 16.90 29.26
CA MET A 1 -5.05 17.23 27.88
C MET A 1 -6.24 17.02 26.96
N LYS A 2 -6.64 18.03 26.15
CA LYS A 2 -7.74 17.88 25.18
C LYS A 2 -7.14 17.56 23.80
N ALA A 3 -7.23 16.31 23.37
CA ALA A 3 -6.84 15.90 22.02
C ALA A 3 -8.01 16.13 21.06
N VAL A 4 -7.79 16.92 20.00
CA VAL A 4 -8.78 17.12 18.94
C VAL A 4 -8.52 16.06 17.88
N LYS A 5 -9.38 15.03 17.80
CA LYS A 5 -9.33 14.01 16.75
C LYS A 5 -10.20 14.46 15.59
N LYS A 6 -9.59 14.74 14.43
CA LYS A 6 -10.30 15.02 13.17
C LYS A 6 -9.89 13.97 12.15
N LEU A 7 -10.86 13.17 11.72
CA LEU A 7 -10.68 12.20 10.64
C LEU A 7 -10.92 12.94 9.31
N LEU A 8 -9.93 12.89 8.42
CA LEU A 8 -10.00 13.47 7.09
C LEU A 8 -9.49 12.43 6.11
N GLU A 9 -10.26 12.20 5.05
CA GLU A 9 -9.90 11.30 3.97
C GLU A 9 -9.03 12.05 2.95
N VAL A 10 -7.89 11.48 2.58
CA VAL A 10 -7.01 12.06 1.56
C VAL A 10 -7.53 11.59 0.21
N GLU A 11 -8.24 12.46 -0.52
CA GLU A 11 -8.58 12.21 -1.93
C GLU A 11 -7.33 12.32 -2.83
N ASP A 12 -7.44 11.88 -4.08
CA ASP A 12 -6.35 11.60 -5.05
C ASP A 12 -5.27 12.70 -5.21
N ASN A 13 -5.56 13.94 -4.81
CA ASN A 13 -4.67 15.10 -4.91
C ASN A 13 -3.57 15.19 -3.83
N LYS A 14 -3.36 14.12 -3.05
CA LYS A 14 -2.24 13.94 -2.08
C LYS A 14 -2.05 15.06 -1.05
N SER A 15 -3.00 15.96 -0.90
CA SER A 15 -2.91 17.13 -0.03
C SER A 15 -4.22 17.34 0.72
N ILE A 16 -4.11 17.62 2.02
CA ILE A 16 -5.24 17.96 2.88
C ILE A 16 -4.97 19.31 3.51
N THR A 17 -5.90 20.26 3.31
CA THR A 17 -5.89 21.53 4.04
C THR A 17 -6.86 21.45 5.20
N ILE A 18 -6.34 21.45 6.42
CA ILE A 18 -7.16 21.46 7.64
C ILE A 18 -7.51 22.90 8.00
N LYS A 19 -8.76 23.30 7.72
CA LYS A 19 -9.29 24.61 8.15
C LYS A 19 -9.95 24.50 9.54
N SER A 20 -9.89 25.60 10.30
CA SER A 20 -10.59 25.81 11.58
C SER A 20 -10.12 24.92 12.75
N LEU A 21 -8.82 24.88 13.01
CA LEU A 21 -8.33 24.31 14.27
C LEU A 21 -8.52 25.31 15.43
N PRO A 22 -8.88 24.86 16.65
CA PRO A 22 -9.07 25.74 17.82
C PRO A 22 -7.75 26.22 18.43
N PHE A 23 -6.73 26.47 17.59
CA PHE A 23 -5.41 26.92 18.01
C PHE A 23 -5.16 28.32 17.47
N LYS A 24 -4.58 29.18 18.32
CA LYS A 24 -4.21 30.54 17.92
C LYS A 24 -3.06 30.49 16.90
N PRO A 25 -2.97 31.46 15.98
CA PRO A 25 -1.79 31.62 15.12
C PRO A 25 -0.49 31.64 15.96
N GLY A 26 0.55 30.93 15.51
CA GLY A 26 1.82 30.80 16.23
C GLY A 26 1.92 29.62 17.22
N SER A 27 0.86 28.81 17.35
CA SER A 27 0.88 27.60 18.16
C SER A 27 1.65 26.46 17.47
N LYS A 28 2.50 25.74 18.20
CA LYS A 28 3.08 24.47 17.73
C LYS A 28 2.06 23.35 17.90
N VAL A 29 1.79 22.62 16.82
CA VAL A 29 0.84 21.49 16.81
C VAL A 29 1.57 20.25 16.29
N GLU A 30 1.41 19.13 16.98
CA GLU A 30 1.89 17.83 16.54
C GLU A 30 0.79 17.15 15.70
N VAL A 31 1.14 16.73 14.48
CA VAL A 31 0.22 16.04 13.57
C VAL A 31 0.66 14.59 13.47
N ILE A 32 -0.18 13.68 13.95
CA ILE A 32 0.07 12.23 13.87
C ILE A 32 -0.80 11.66 12.76
N VAL A 33 -0.15 11.18 11.69
CA VAL A 33 -0.82 10.55 10.55
C VAL A 33 -0.83 9.04 10.75
N PHE A 34 -2.02 8.46 10.82
CA PHE A 34 -2.18 7.01 10.80
C PHE A 34 -2.43 6.54 9.37
N PRO A 35 -1.72 5.51 8.87
CA PRO A 35 -2.06 4.90 7.60
C PRO A 35 -3.46 4.28 7.72
N SER A 36 -4.36 4.63 6.80
CA SER A 36 -5.63 3.90 6.64
C SER A 36 -5.32 2.43 6.38
N GLU A 37 -6.04 1.54 7.06
CA GLU A 37 -5.92 0.09 6.96
C GLU A 37 -6.08 -0.43 5.51
N SER A 38 -6.55 0.41 4.59
CA SER A 38 -6.67 0.13 3.17
C SER A 38 -5.34 0.21 2.40
N LYS A 39 -4.22 -0.22 2.98
CA LYS A 39 -3.08 -0.62 2.17
C LYS A 39 -3.58 -1.78 1.30
N GLN A 40 -3.88 -1.52 0.03
CA GLN A 40 -3.83 -2.57 -0.97
C GLN A 40 -2.44 -3.16 -0.88
N ASP A 41 -2.36 -4.29 -0.18
CA ASP A 41 -1.13 -5.01 -0.01
C ASP A 41 -0.58 -5.32 -1.41
N ILE A 42 0.68 -4.96 -1.66
CA ILE A 42 1.32 -5.14 -2.96
C ILE A 42 1.26 -6.62 -3.35
N PHE A 43 1.31 -7.52 -2.38
CA PHE A 43 1.11 -8.95 -2.58
C PHE A 43 -0.31 -9.27 -3.07
N SER A 44 -1.33 -8.67 -2.47
CA SER A 44 -2.73 -8.80 -2.90
C SER A 44 -2.99 -8.26 -4.31
N PHE A 45 -2.33 -7.14 -4.68
CA PHE A 45 -2.40 -6.59 -6.04
C PHE A 45 -1.71 -7.51 -7.06
N MET A 46 -0.54 -8.04 -6.71
CA MET A 46 0.22 -8.97 -7.55
C MET A 46 -0.57 -10.27 -7.76
N ASP A 47 -1.17 -10.83 -6.71
CA ASP A 47 -2.02 -12.04 -6.78
C ASP A 47 -3.25 -11.86 -7.68
N LYS A 48 -3.92 -10.71 -7.62
CA LYS A 48 -5.03 -10.40 -8.53
C LYS A 48 -4.55 -10.32 -9.98
N THR A 49 -3.38 -9.72 -10.19
CA THR A 49 -2.80 -9.52 -11.52
C THR A 49 -2.34 -10.83 -12.15
N THR A 50 -1.67 -11.70 -11.38
CA THR A 50 -1.23 -13.02 -11.83
C THR A 50 -2.41 -13.91 -12.20
N ARG A 51 -3.45 -13.94 -11.37
CA ARG A 51 -4.72 -14.66 -11.67
C ARG A 51 -5.38 -14.14 -12.94
N ARG A 52 -5.52 -12.82 -13.10
CA ARG A 52 -6.14 -12.22 -14.29
C ARG A 52 -5.38 -12.54 -15.59
N LYS A 53 -4.05 -12.56 -15.53
CA LYS A 53 -3.19 -12.87 -16.69
C LYS A 53 -3.00 -14.37 -16.93
N GLY A 54 -3.61 -15.23 -16.11
CA GLY A 54 -3.44 -16.68 -16.20
C GLY A 54 -2.03 -17.16 -15.88
N ILE A 55 -1.24 -16.35 -15.17
CA ILE A 55 0.11 -16.73 -14.73
C ILE A 55 -0.07 -17.76 -13.62
N LYS A 56 0.32 -19.00 -13.90
CA LYS A 56 0.27 -20.06 -12.91
C LYS A 56 1.30 -19.77 -11.81
N PRO A 57 0.90 -19.83 -10.52
CA PRO A 57 1.87 -19.77 -9.45
C PRO A 57 2.78 -21.00 -9.55
N MET A 58 4.09 -20.76 -9.53
CA MET A 58 5.11 -21.79 -9.56
C MET A 58 6.11 -21.52 -8.45
N SER A 59 6.53 -22.56 -7.75
CA SER A 59 7.67 -22.52 -6.85
C SER A 59 8.97 -22.36 -7.62
N LEU A 60 10.03 -21.90 -6.94
CA LEU A 60 11.36 -21.79 -7.54
C LEU A 60 11.85 -23.10 -8.16
N LYS A 61 11.54 -24.25 -7.53
CA LYS A 61 11.89 -25.58 -8.06
C LYS A 61 11.15 -25.93 -9.36
N GLU A 62 9.90 -25.50 -9.49
CA GLU A 62 9.12 -25.71 -10.71
C GLU A 62 9.61 -24.82 -11.83
N ILE A 63 9.96 -23.56 -11.52
CA ILE A 63 10.60 -22.64 -12.47
C ILE A 63 11.94 -23.21 -12.94
N GLU A 64 12.77 -23.71 -12.02
CA GLU A 64 14.05 -24.34 -12.33
C GLU A 64 13.88 -25.54 -13.26
N LYS A 65 12.92 -26.43 -12.99
CA LYS A 65 12.60 -27.57 -13.88
C LYS A 65 12.17 -27.12 -15.28
N VAL A 66 11.35 -26.08 -15.39
CA VAL A 66 10.94 -25.53 -16.69
C VAL A 66 12.15 -24.96 -17.44
N VAL A 67 13.01 -24.20 -16.75
CA VAL A 67 14.20 -23.60 -17.34
C VAL A 67 15.21 -24.66 -17.76
N HIS A 68 15.49 -25.66 -16.92
CA HIS A 68 16.40 -26.77 -17.23
C HIS A 68 15.85 -27.65 -18.36
N GLY A 69 14.55 -27.92 -18.38
CA GLY A 69 13.89 -28.65 -19.46
C GLY A 69 13.99 -27.94 -20.81
N ILE A 70 13.90 -26.61 -20.84
CA ILE A 70 14.10 -25.81 -22.07
C ILE A 70 15.58 -25.74 -22.46
N ARG A 71 16.48 -25.63 -21.47
CA ARG A 71 17.93 -25.53 -21.70
C ARG A 71 18.60 -26.87 -22.02
N GLY A 72 17.89 -27.99 -21.87
CA GLY A 72 18.44 -29.32 -22.09
C GLY A 72 19.55 -29.71 -21.11
N VAL A 73 19.59 -29.06 -19.94
CA VAL A 73 20.57 -29.35 -18.88
C VAL A 73 19.88 -30.28 -17.89
N HIS A 74 20.29 -31.55 -17.86
CA HIS A 74 19.80 -32.57 -16.94
C HIS A 74 20.62 -32.60 -15.65
#